data_AF-A0A6G0IC86-F1
#
_entry.id   AF-A0A6G0IC86-F1
#
_cell.length_a   1.000
_cell.length_b   1.000
_cell.length_c   1.000
_cell.angle_alpha   90.00
_cell.angle_beta   90.00
_cell.angle_gamma   90.00
#
_symmetry.space_group_name_H-M   'P 1'
#
loop_
_entity.id
_entity.type
_entity.pdbx_description
1 polymer ?
#
loop_
_entity_poly.entity_id
_entity_poly.type
_entity_poly.pdbx_seq_one_letter_code
_entity_poly.pdbx_strand_id
1 'polypeptide(L)'
;MLYDAIESFPDVESVLIQTVLLFQVGVGEECVQRVMAQLSGAVTHLHSLGFVHRDIKPENIFLCDSACRWVKLGDFGLTRAIGSTVRAVWYESPFCTPEVEPAKKAEKEWERRQRDGNEEEMEDIWITVEPCIDSWALGVLVYCLLTSCFPWEESTLDDRGYRRYKEWFNREAEKEGKIRDGEWIDVEEIDSYTIMKTEQRDNPPPPQFDGLSALAMTLFKELLHPEPKRRGNPEEILSYLGGPWLMETEREEKRKAEEAEKEARKIREAGGVTEEIIREGRGER
;
A
#
# COMPACT_ATOMS: atom_id res chain seq x y z
N MET A 1 -2.79 20.76 23.16
CA MET A 1 -1.35 20.50 23.00
C MET A 1 -0.92 20.06 21.60
N LEU A 2 -1.71 19.31 20.81
CA LEU A 2 -1.49 19.24 19.34
C LEU A 2 -2.39 20.21 18.54
N TYR A 3 -3.59 20.52 19.07
CA TYR A 3 -4.48 21.54 18.49
C TYR A 3 -3.88 22.96 18.52
N ASP A 4 -3.09 23.30 19.56
CA ASP A 4 -2.53 24.65 19.72
C ASP A 4 -1.33 24.93 18.80
N ALA A 5 -0.70 23.90 18.23
CA ALA A 5 0.42 24.07 17.30
C ALA A 5 -0.03 24.42 15.88
N ILE A 6 -1.29 24.11 15.53
CA ILE A 6 -1.84 24.30 14.18
C ILE A 6 -2.30 25.76 13.97
N GLU A 7 -2.71 26.48 15.02
CA GLU A 7 -3.17 27.87 14.90
C GLU A 7 -2.03 28.92 14.87
N SER A 8 -0.77 28.50 15.03
CA SER A 8 0.36 29.44 15.21
C SER A 8 1.06 29.86 13.90
N PHE A 9 0.73 29.25 12.76
CA PHE A 9 1.39 29.52 11.47
C PHE A 9 0.34 29.68 10.35
N PRO A 10 -0.08 30.93 10.03
CA PRO A 10 -1.13 31.19 9.04
C PRO A 10 -0.68 31.05 7.58
N ASP A 11 0.57 30.65 7.33
CA ASP A 11 1.09 30.38 5.99
C ASP A 11 1.65 28.96 5.97
N VAL A 12 1.12 28.13 5.06
CA VAL A 12 1.41 26.71 4.79
C VAL A 12 0.65 25.71 5.68
N GLU A 13 -0.63 25.47 5.36
CA GLU A 13 -1.38 24.30 5.81
C GLU A 13 -0.83 23.00 5.19
N SER A 14 0.43 22.65 5.46
CA SER A 14 0.97 21.33 5.11
C SER A 14 0.68 20.35 6.25
N VAL A 15 -0.17 19.35 5.98
CA VAL A 15 -0.41 18.23 6.89
C VAL A 15 0.48 17.06 6.44
N LEU A 16 1.23 16.46 7.37
CA LEU A 16 1.99 15.24 7.07
C LEU A 16 1.00 14.10 6.78
N ILE A 17 1.27 13.26 5.77
CA ILE A 17 0.36 12.12 5.49
C ILE A 17 0.27 11.17 6.69
N GLN A 18 1.31 11.11 7.54
CA GLN A 18 1.27 10.43 8.83
C GLN A 18 0.16 10.96 9.75
N THR A 19 -0.07 12.29 9.77
CA THR A 19 -1.14 12.90 10.55
C THR A 19 -2.51 12.49 10.03
N VAL A 20 -2.69 12.39 8.70
CA VAL A 20 -3.95 11.89 8.11
C VAL A 20 -4.21 10.43 8.46
N LEU A 21 -3.17 9.59 8.41
CA LEU A 21 -3.26 8.18 8.82
C LEU A 21 -3.66 8.03 10.31
N LEU A 22 -3.22 8.93 11.18
CA LEU A 22 -3.51 8.91 12.62
C LEU A 22 -4.94 9.34 12.97
N PHE A 23 -5.59 10.17 12.16
CA PHE A 23 -6.92 10.71 12.48
C PHE A 23 -8.10 9.86 11.98
N GLN A 24 -7.87 8.75 11.27
CA GLN A 24 -8.91 7.85 10.76
C GLN A 24 -10.03 8.55 9.95
N VAL A 25 -9.77 9.76 9.42
CA VAL A 25 -10.59 10.33 8.36
C VAL A 25 -10.23 9.53 7.13
N GLY A 26 -10.99 8.47 6.85
CA GLY A 26 -10.68 7.49 5.82
C GLY A 26 -10.18 8.18 4.56
N VAL A 27 -8.95 7.88 4.17
CA VAL A 27 -8.41 8.34 2.89
C VAL A 27 -9.17 7.57 1.84
N GLY A 28 -10.24 8.17 1.30
CA GLY A 28 -11.03 7.54 0.26
C GLY A 28 -10.12 7.15 -0.92
N GLU A 29 -10.48 6.07 -1.59
CA GLU A 29 -9.67 5.52 -2.70
C GLU A 29 -9.27 6.59 -3.71
N GLU A 30 -10.17 7.52 -4.03
CA GLU A 30 -9.89 8.66 -4.92
C GLU A 30 -8.81 9.63 -4.39
N CYS A 31 -8.70 9.86 -3.07
CA CYS A 31 -7.58 10.62 -2.53
C CYS A 31 -6.29 9.80 -2.64
N VAL A 32 -6.32 8.50 -2.32
CA VAL A 32 -5.13 7.64 -2.45
C VAL A 32 -4.61 7.67 -3.88
N GLN A 33 -5.48 7.48 -4.88
CA GLN A 33 -5.10 7.55 -6.29
C GLN A 33 -4.50 8.92 -6.68
N ARG A 34 -5.05 10.04 -6.17
CA ARG A 34 -4.51 11.38 -6.42
C ARG A 34 -3.14 11.62 -5.77
N VAL A 35 -2.93 11.10 -4.56
CA VAL A 35 -1.62 11.14 -3.90
C VAL A 35 -0.61 10.34 -4.72
N MET A 36 -0.97 9.11 -5.07
CA MET A 36 -0.08 8.20 -5.78
C MET A 36 0.24 8.65 -7.21
N ALA A 37 -0.69 9.31 -7.90
CA ALA A 37 -0.44 9.91 -9.21
C ALA A 37 0.67 10.97 -9.13
N GLN A 38 0.62 11.85 -8.13
CA GLN A 38 1.62 12.91 -7.94
C GLN A 38 2.96 12.37 -7.45
N LEU A 39 2.95 11.42 -6.52
CA LEU A 39 4.18 10.78 -6.03
C LEU A 39 4.87 9.95 -7.11
N SER A 40 4.13 9.14 -7.86
CA SER A 40 4.65 8.39 -9.01
C SER A 40 5.31 9.36 -10.01
N GLY A 41 4.62 10.43 -10.39
CA GLY A 41 5.19 11.44 -11.28
C GLY A 41 6.47 12.11 -10.73
N ALA A 42 6.49 12.48 -9.45
CA ALA A 42 7.66 13.08 -8.81
C ALA A 42 8.87 12.14 -8.75
N VAL A 43 8.65 10.87 -8.41
CA VAL A 43 9.69 9.84 -8.32
C VAL A 43 10.21 9.50 -9.71
N THR A 44 9.33 9.30 -10.70
CA THR A 44 9.70 9.09 -12.10
C THR A 44 10.55 10.26 -12.61
N HIS A 45 10.19 11.50 -12.28
CA HIS A 45 11.01 12.65 -12.63
C HIS A 45 12.40 12.61 -11.95
N LEU A 46 12.47 12.31 -10.66
CA LEU A 46 13.76 12.16 -9.95
C LEU A 46 14.65 11.08 -10.58
N HIS A 47 14.06 9.93 -10.93
CA HIS A 47 14.74 8.82 -11.60
C HIS A 47 15.24 9.22 -12.99
N SER A 48 14.46 10.01 -13.74
CA SER A 48 14.86 10.55 -15.05
C SER A 48 16.09 11.48 -14.97
N LEU A 49 16.33 12.08 -13.80
CA LEU A 49 17.51 12.89 -13.52
C LEU A 49 18.71 12.05 -13.03
N GLY A 50 18.56 10.72 -12.96
CA GLY A 50 19.62 9.81 -12.56
C GLY A 50 19.76 9.60 -11.05
N PHE A 51 18.74 9.94 -10.25
CA PHE A 51 18.78 9.83 -8.79
C PHE A 51 17.68 8.90 -8.25
N VAL A 52 17.92 8.26 -7.11
CA VAL A 52 16.95 7.45 -6.35
C VAL A 52 16.76 8.09 -4.98
N HIS A 53 15.52 8.24 -4.52
CA HIS A 53 15.19 8.94 -3.28
C HIS A 53 15.67 8.17 -2.05
N ARG A 54 15.36 6.87 -1.99
CA ARG A 54 15.75 5.89 -0.95
C ARG A 54 15.17 6.12 0.45
N ASP A 55 14.20 7.02 0.59
CA ASP A 55 13.55 7.31 1.88
C ASP A 55 12.09 7.75 1.69
N ILE A 56 11.38 7.09 0.77
CA ILE A 56 9.96 7.36 0.56
C ILE A 56 9.18 6.68 1.68
N LYS A 57 8.48 7.47 2.48
CA LYS A 57 7.68 7.04 3.62
C LYS A 57 6.73 8.16 4.05
N PRO A 58 5.69 7.87 4.85
CA PRO A 58 4.73 8.87 5.31
C PRO A 58 5.34 10.14 5.90
N GLU A 59 6.45 10.04 6.63
CA GLU A 59 7.10 11.18 7.27
C GLU A 59 7.62 12.21 6.25
N ASN A 60 7.88 11.77 5.02
CA ASN A 60 8.50 12.57 3.95
C ASN A 60 7.50 13.02 2.88
N ILE A 61 6.18 12.85 3.12
CA ILE A 61 5.12 13.18 2.19
C ILE A 61 4.19 14.24 2.80
N PHE A 62 4.09 15.37 2.09
CA PHE A 62 3.37 16.55 2.55
C PHE A 62 2.12 16.77 1.70
N LEU A 63 0.96 16.79 2.36
CA LEU A 63 -0.30 17.18 1.74
C LEU A 63 -0.48 18.68 1.97
N CYS A 64 -0.58 19.46 0.89
CA CYS A 64 -0.71 20.92 0.96
C CYS A 64 -2.18 21.39 0.98
N ASP A 65 -3.13 20.46 0.90
CA ASP A 65 -4.55 20.72 1.10
C ASP A 65 -5.29 19.45 1.56
N SER A 66 -6.39 19.65 2.29
CA SER A 66 -7.23 18.55 2.83
C SER A 66 -7.89 17.67 1.77
N ALA A 67 -8.00 18.16 0.53
CA ALA A 67 -8.52 17.38 -0.58
C ALA A 67 -7.40 16.65 -1.33
N CYS A 68 -6.15 16.62 -0.88
CA CYS A 68 -5.07 15.88 -1.52
C CYS A 68 -4.77 16.31 -2.97
N ARG A 69 -5.11 17.56 -3.37
CA ARG A 69 -4.84 18.04 -4.73
C ARG A 69 -3.38 18.37 -4.96
N TRP A 70 -2.66 18.71 -3.91
CA TRP A 70 -1.25 19.09 -3.95
C TRP A 70 -0.44 18.24 -2.98
N VAL A 71 0.43 17.41 -3.53
CA VAL A 71 1.34 16.54 -2.77
C VAL A 71 2.78 16.88 -3.09
N LYS A 72 3.62 16.94 -2.06
CA LYS A 72 5.06 17.14 -2.20
C LYS A 72 5.83 16.00 -1.55
N LEU A 73 6.83 15.51 -2.25
CA LEU A 73 7.86 14.62 -1.73
C LEU A 73 9.00 15.48 -1.15
N GLY A 74 9.43 15.18 0.07
CA GLY A 74 10.52 15.87 0.74
C GLY A 74 11.58 14.92 1.28
N ASP A 75 12.59 15.50 1.93
CA ASP A 75 13.77 14.84 2.50
C ASP A 75 14.61 14.01 1.51
N PHE A 76 15.49 14.70 0.80
CA PHE A 76 16.44 14.09 -0.13
C PHE A 76 17.77 13.70 0.55
N GLY A 77 17.84 13.63 1.88
CA GLY A 77 19.08 13.38 2.62
C GLY A 77 19.75 12.04 2.31
N LEU A 78 18.96 11.04 1.91
CA LEU A 78 19.44 9.70 1.52
C LEU A 78 19.53 9.50 0.00
N THR A 79 19.18 10.53 -0.79
CA THR A 79 19.17 10.47 -2.25
C THR A 79 20.57 10.20 -2.80
N ARG A 80 20.67 9.29 -3.76
CA ARG A 80 21.94 8.90 -4.40
C ARG A 80 21.76 8.69 -5.89
N ALA A 81 22.87 8.82 -6.62
CA ALA A 81 22.89 8.55 -8.06
C ALA A 81 22.62 7.06 -8.33
N ILE A 82 21.84 6.77 -9.37
CA ILE A 82 21.60 5.41 -9.86
C ILE A 82 22.96 4.76 -10.18
N GLY A 83 23.15 3.52 -9.76
CA GLY A 83 24.39 2.75 -9.98
C GLY A 83 25.51 3.04 -8.97
N SER A 84 25.35 4.03 -8.08
CA SER A 84 26.27 4.21 -6.96
C SER A 84 26.12 3.08 -5.94
N THR A 85 27.17 2.84 -5.14
CA THR A 85 27.13 1.86 -4.05
C THR A 85 26.97 2.56 -2.71
N VAL A 86 26.21 1.93 -1.83
CA VAL A 86 25.97 2.40 -0.46
C VAL A 86 25.99 1.23 0.50
N ARG A 87 26.36 1.50 1.74
CA ARG A 87 26.27 0.51 2.80
C ARG A 87 24.81 0.10 2.99
N ALA A 88 24.56 -1.20 2.99
CA ALA A 88 23.28 -1.77 3.34
C ALA A 88 23.04 -1.56 4.84
N VAL A 89 21.96 -0.86 5.17
CA VAL A 89 21.55 -0.61 6.55
C VAL A 89 20.18 -1.22 6.71
N TRP A 90 20.09 -2.24 7.54
CA TRP A 90 18.80 -2.77 7.96
C TRP A 90 18.26 -1.94 9.13
N TYR A 91 16.95 -1.78 9.16
CA TYR A 91 16.21 -1.18 10.27
C TYR A 91 14.79 -1.77 10.28
N GLU A 92 14.18 -1.81 11.46
CA GLU A 92 12.86 -2.41 11.68
C GLU A 92 11.75 -1.51 11.09
N SER A 93 11.44 -1.72 9.82
CA SER A 93 10.43 -0.97 9.09
C SER A 93 9.92 -1.75 7.87
N PRO A 94 8.64 -1.61 7.50
CA PRO A 94 8.12 -2.23 6.27
C PRO A 94 8.69 -1.59 4.99
N PHE A 95 9.17 -0.34 5.07
CA PHE A 95 9.78 0.39 3.96
C PHE A 95 11.23 -0.03 3.71
N CYS A 96 11.88 -0.68 4.68
CA CYS A 96 13.17 -1.30 4.47
C CYS A 96 13.00 -2.38 3.39
N THR A 97 13.90 -2.43 2.41
CA THR A 97 13.76 -3.33 1.26
C THR A 97 14.34 -4.72 1.58
N PRO A 98 13.76 -5.84 1.10
CA PRO A 98 14.19 -7.18 1.49
C PRO A 98 15.63 -7.55 1.12
N GLU A 99 16.23 -6.90 0.12
CA GLU A 99 17.63 -7.08 -0.28
C GLU A 99 18.65 -6.65 0.78
N VAL A 100 18.23 -5.95 1.84
CA VAL A 100 19.09 -5.63 2.99
C VAL A 100 19.10 -6.72 4.08
N GLU A 101 18.31 -7.79 3.94
CA GLU A 101 18.29 -8.92 4.88
C GLU A 101 19.69 -9.52 5.15
N PRO A 102 20.63 -9.62 4.18
CA PRO A 102 22.00 -10.03 4.45
C PRO A 102 22.71 -9.14 5.49
N ALA A 103 22.46 -7.82 5.49
CA ALA A 103 23.02 -6.89 6.48
C ALA A 103 22.53 -7.19 7.90
N LYS A 104 21.23 -7.46 8.06
CA LYS A 104 20.65 -7.89 9.36
C LYS A 104 21.32 -9.17 9.88
N LYS A 105 21.56 -10.14 8.99
CA LYS A 105 22.19 -11.42 9.36
C LYS A 105 23.65 -11.22 9.77
N ALA A 106 24.40 -10.42 9.04
CA ALA A 106 25.78 -10.07 9.37
C ALA A 106 25.87 -9.38 10.74
N GLU A 107 24.98 -8.41 11.01
CA GLU A 107 24.91 -7.71 12.29
C GLU A 107 24.63 -8.67 13.46
N LYS A 108 23.59 -9.52 13.35
CA LYS A 108 23.27 -10.54 14.37
C LYS A 108 24.42 -11.52 14.63
N GLU A 109 25.13 -11.92 13.57
CA GLU A 109 26.24 -12.86 13.69
C GLU A 109 27.46 -12.19 14.34
N TRP A 110 27.74 -10.93 13.97
CA TRP A 110 28.78 -10.12 14.59
C TRP A 110 28.50 -9.90 16.09
N GLU A 111 27.27 -9.55 16.48
CA GLU A 111 26.88 -9.44 17.89
C GLU A 111 27.07 -10.74 18.69
N ARG A 112 26.88 -11.89 18.05
CA ARG A 112 27.14 -13.20 18.67
C ARG A 112 28.64 -13.42 18.87
N ARG A 113 29.46 -13.13 17.85
CA ARG A 113 30.93 -13.24 17.92
C ARG A 113 31.53 -12.32 18.99
N GLN A 114 31.02 -11.10 19.11
CA GLN A 114 31.45 -10.14 20.13
C GLN A 114 31.16 -10.68 21.55
N ARG A 115 30.01 -11.33 21.76
CA ARG A 115 29.70 -12.02 23.03
C ARG A 115 30.63 -13.19 23.33
N ASP A 116 31.15 -13.86 22.31
CA ASP A 116 32.12 -14.95 22.43
C ASP A 116 33.57 -14.46 22.61
N GLY A 117 33.80 -13.14 22.71
CA GLY A 117 35.11 -12.53 22.93
C GLY A 117 35.95 -12.33 21.67
N ASN A 118 35.33 -12.36 20.49
CA ASN A 118 35.99 -11.99 19.23
C ASN A 118 36.02 -10.46 19.07
N GLU A 119 37.15 -9.89 18.68
CA GLU A 119 37.34 -8.44 18.44
C GLU A 119 37.29 -8.06 16.94
N GLU A 120 37.01 -9.01 16.04
CA GLU A 120 36.90 -8.73 14.61
C GLU A 120 35.80 -7.70 14.30
N GLU A 121 36.15 -6.73 13.45
CA GLU A 121 35.23 -5.73 12.93
C GLU A 121 34.23 -6.35 11.96
N MET A 122 33.03 -5.76 11.89
CA MET A 122 32.00 -6.20 10.95
C MET A 122 32.37 -5.73 9.54
N GLU A 123 32.34 -6.64 8.56
CA GLU A 123 32.47 -6.27 7.15
C GLU A 123 31.18 -5.59 6.68
N ASP A 124 31.34 -4.43 6.03
CA ASP A 124 30.22 -3.71 5.43
C ASP A 124 29.67 -4.46 4.22
N ILE A 125 28.36 -4.67 4.22
CA ILE A 125 27.64 -5.14 3.04
C ILE A 125 27.26 -3.93 2.19
N TRP A 126 27.55 -3.99 0.90
CA TRP A 126 27.27 -2.92 -0.06
C TRP A 126 26.16 -3.34 -1.01
N ILE A 127 25.26 -2.40 -1.31
CA ILE A 127 24.22 -2.58 -2.32
C ILE A 127 24.34 -1.48 -3.39
N THR A 128 23.96 -1.84 -4.62
CA THR A 128 23.83 -0.89 -5.71
C THR A 128 22.50 -0.14 -5.57
N VAL A 129 22.56 1.18 -5.73
CA VAL A 129 21.37 2.04 -5.72
C VAL A 129 20.61 1.88 -7.04
N GLU A 130 19.39 1.40 -6.97
CA GLU A 130 18.50 1.19 -8.12
C GLU A 130 17.10 1.79 -7.88
N PRO A 131 16.41 2.26 -8.94
CA PRO A 131 15.03 2.76 -8.89
C PRO A 131 14.03 1.86 -8.15
N CYS A 132 14.22 0.54 -8.21
CA CYS A 132 13.35 -0.47 -7.61
C CYS A 132 13.27 -0.39 -6.07
N ILE A 133 14.19 0.33 -5.42
CA ILE A 133 14.12 0.68 -3.99
C ILE A 133 12.91 1.59 -3.72
N ASP A 134 12.72 2.61 -4.57
CA ASP A 134 11.60 3.54 -4.45
C ASP A 134 10.28 2.88 -4.87
N SER A 135 10.30 1.94 -5.84
CA SER A 135 9.12 1.14 -6.20
C SER A 135 8.57 0.35 -5.00
N TRP A 136 9.46 -0.31 -4.24
CA TRP A 136 9.08 -1.03 -3.02
C TRP A 136 8.39 -0.10 -2.01
N ALA A 137 9.03 1.04 -1.74
CA ALA A 137 8.51 2.01 -0.78
C ALA A 137 7.13 2.57 -1.19
N LEU A 138 6.93 2.83 -2.49
CA LEU A 138 5.62 3.22 -3.02
C LEU A 138 4.58 2.11 -2.87
N GLY A 139 4.93 0.85 -3.06
CA GLY A 139 4.03 -0.28 -2.83
C GLY A 139 3.56 -0.37 -1.37
N VAL A 140 4.49 -0.22 -0.42
CA VAL A 140 4.17 -0.20 1.02
C VAL A 140 3.27 1.00 1.35
N LEU A 141 3.53 2.15 0.74
CA LEU A 141 2.74 3.36 0.91
C LEU A 141 1.31 3.20 0.37
N VAL A 142 1.12 2.64 -0.84
CA VAL A 142 -0.21 2.37 -1.39
C VAL A 142 -1.02 1.49 -0.43
N TYR A 143 -0.41 0.41 0.06
CA TYR A 143 -1.05 -0.48 1.03
C TYR A 143 -1.43 0.26 2.30
N CYS A 144 -0.51 1.05 2.85
CA CYS A 144 -0.71 1.82 4.07
C CYS A 144 -1.86 2.83 3.92
N LEU A 145 -1.93 3.53 2.80
CA LEU A 145 -2.98 4.50 2.54
C LEU A 145 -4.35 3.86 2.34
N LEU A 146 -4.41 2.70 1.69
CA LEU A 146 -5.67 1.97 1.47
C LEU A 146 -6.21 1.31 2.74
N THR A 147 -5.33 0.81 3.61
CA THR A 147 -5.73 -0.05 4.74
C THR A 147 -5.57 0.60 6.10
N SER A 148 -4.88 1.74 6.18
CA SER A 148 -4.42 2.37 7.44
C SER A 148 -3.52 1.48 8.31
N CYS A 149 -3.01 0.38 7.74
CA CYS A 149 -2.13 -0.59 8.39
C CYS A 149 -0.89 -0.84 7.52
N PHE A 150 0.17 -1.42 8.09
CA PHE A 150 1.29 -1.92 7.30
C PHE A 150 1.08 -3.39 6.92
N PRO A 151 1.61 -3.85 5.78
CA PRO A 151 1.43 -5.24 5.34
C PRO A 151 2.24 -6.25 6.18
N TRP A 152 3.25 -5.75 6.89
CA TRP A 152 4.17 -6.46 7.80
C TRP A 152 4.89 -5.42 8.68
N GLU A 153 5.59 -5.87 9.73
CA GLU A 153 6.44 -5.00 10.56
C GLU A 153 7.82 -4.81 9.91
N GLU A 154 8.33 -5.87 9.27
CA GLU A 154 9.59 -5.85 8.54
C GLU A 154 9.57 -6.78 7.31
N SER A 155 10.38 -6.46 6.30
CA SER A 155 10.47 -7.22 5.05
C SER A 155 11.52 -8.35 5.11
N THR A 156 11.62 -9.05 6.24
CA THR A 156 12.57 -10.16 6.41
C THR A 156 11.87 -11.46 6.78
N LEU A 157 12.56 -12.59 6.63
CA LEU A 157 11.99 -13.90 6.96
C LEU A 157 11.70 -14.10 8.45
N ASP A 158 12.05 -13.15 9.33
CA ASP A 158 11.68 -13.16 10.74
C ASP A 158 10.18 -12.80 10.92
N ASP A 159 9.65 -11.89 10.11
CA ASP A 159 8.24 -11.47 10.13
C ASP A 159 7.31 -12.53 9.50
N ARG A 160 6.22 -12.85 10.20
CA ARG A 160 5.28 -13.90 9.77
C ARG A 160 4.43 -13.46 8.57
N GLY A 161 4.03 -12.19 8.50
CA GLY A 161 3.23 -11.63 7.40
C GLY A 161 4.03 -11.61 6.10
N TYR A 162 5.26 -11.10 6.15
CA TYR A 162 6.16 -11.07 4.99
C TYR A 162 6.58 -12.47 4.53
N ARG A 163 6.89 -13.39 5.47
CA ARG A 163 7.19 -14.78 5.11
C ARG A 163 6.07 -15.44 4.30
N ARG A 164 4.82 -15.28 4.74
CA ARG A 164 3.63 -15.80 4.03
C ARG A 164 3.46 -15.15 2.66
N TYR A 165 3.72 -13.84 2.57
CA TYR A 165 3.68 -13.11 1.30
C TYR A 165 4.72 -13.64 0.31
N LYS A 166 5.97 -13.79 0.74
CA LYS A 166 7.05 -14.33 -0.10
C LYS A 166 6.78 -15.77 -0.56
N GLU A 167 6.26 -16.62 0.32
CA GLU A 167 5.84 -17.98 -0.04
C GLU A 167 4.70 -18.00 -1.05
N TRP A 168 3.69 -17.14 -0.87
CA TRP A 168 2.59 -16.99 -1.82
C TRP A 168 3.10 -16.52 -3.19
N PHE A 169 3.98 -15.52 -3.20
CA PHE A 169 4.58 -14.98 -4.41
C PHE A 169 5.38 -16.04 -5.18
N ASN A 170 6.19 -16.85 -4.49
CA ASN A 170 6.97 -17.92 -5.11
C ASN A 170 6.07 -18.98 -5.76
N ARG A 171 4.94 -19.33 -5.13
CA ARG A 171 3.98 -20.29 -5.72
C ARG A 171 3.35 -19.77 -7.01
N GLU A 172 3.09 -18.47 -7.12
CA GLU A 172 2.60 -17.85 -8.36
C GLU A 172 3.66 -17.93 -9.46
N ALA A 173 4.90 -17.53 -9.18
CA ALA A 173 5.98 -17.56 -10.15
C ALA A 173 6.26 -18.98 -10.69
N GLU A 174 6.15 -20.01 -9.85
CA GLU A 174 6.27 -21.41 -10.27
C GLU A 174 5.14 -21.86 -11.20
N LYS A 175 3.92 -21.35 -11.04
CA LYS A 175 2.79 -21.64 -11.94
C LYS A 175 3.00 -20.98 -13.30
N GLU A 176 3.39 -19.70 -13.32
CA GLU A 176 3.69 -18.97 -14.56
C GLU A 176 4.82 -19.64 -15.36
N GLY A 177 5.88 -20.10 -14.68
CA GLY A 177 6.97 -20.86 -15.31
C GLY A 177 6.49 -22.17 -15.93
N LYS A 178 5.61 -22.92 -15.25
CA LYS A 178 5.04 -24.18 -15.76
C LYS A 178 4.12 -23.97 -16.97
N ILE A 179 3.33 -22.89 -17.00
CA ILE A 179 2.49 -22.53 -18.15
C ILE A 179 3.36 -22.21 -19.37
N ARG A 180 4.49 -21.52 -19.17
CA ARG A 180 5.45 -21.21 -20.25
C ARG A 180 6.15 -22.47 -20.79
N ASP A 181 6.37 -23.48 -19.96
CA ASP A 181 7.09 -24.70 -20.32
C ASP A 181 6.18 -25.87 -20.78
N GLY A 182 4.86 -25.78 -20.64
CA GLY A 182 3.92 -26.82 -21.07
C GLY A 182 2.45 -26.39 -21.10
N GLU A 183 1.81 -26.60 -22.26
CA GLU A 183 0.43 -26.23 -22.63
C GLU A 183 0.18 -24.73 -22.85
N TRP A 184 0.32 -24.33 -24.12
CA TRP A 184 -0.25 -23.09 -24.63
C TRP A 184 -1.77 -23.15 -24.46
N ILE A 185 -2.31 -22.32 -23.57
CA ILE A 185 -3.72 -21.92 -23.66
C ILE A 185 -3.77 -20.87 -24.78
N ASP A 186 -4.73 -20.98 -25.69
CA ASP A 186 -4.96 -19.98 -26.73
C ASP A 186 -5.56 -18.73 -26.05
N VAL A 187 -4.70 -17.80 -25.58
CA VAL A 187 -5.08 -16.66 -24.71
C VAL A 187 -5.40 -15.38 -25.49
N GLU A 188 -5.66 -15.44 -26.80
CA GLU A 188 -5.91 -14.22 -27.58
C GLU A 188 -7.21 -13.48 -27.19
N GLU A 189 -8.05 -14.03 -26.29
CA GLU A 189 -9.36 -13.47 -25.94
C GLU A 189 -9.65 -13.26 -24.44
N ILE A 190 -8.71 -13.57 -23.52
CA ILE A 190 -8.94 -13.41 -22.07
C ILE A 190 -8.13 -12.23 -21.54
N ASP A 191 -8.82 -11.18 -21.06
CA ASP A 191 -8.15 -10.02 -20.48
C ASP A 191 -7.37 -10.38 -19.19
N SER A 192 -6.31 -9.63 -18.90
CA SER A 192 -5.41 -9.85 -17.76
C SER A 192 -6.11 -9.85 -16.39
N TYR A 193 -7.23 -9.13 -16.27
CA TYR A 193 -8.03 -9.06 -15.06
C TYR A 193 -8.83 -10.36 -14.83
N THR A 194 -9.30 -11.01 -15.89
CA THR A 194 -9.97 -12.33 -15.82
C THR A 194 -8.99 -13.46 -15.47
N ILE A 195 -7.77 -13.42 -16.00
CA ILE A 195 -6.68 -14.37 -15.63
C ILE A 195 -6.35 -14.20 -14.15
N MET A 196 -6.09 -12.98 -13.70
CA MET A 196 -5.77 -12.67 -12.30
C MET A 196 -6.85 -13.12 -11.32
N LYS A 197 -8.13 -12.89 -11.64
CA LYS A 197 -9.24 -13.36 -10.80
C LYS A 197 -9.27 -14.87 -10.66
N THR A 198 -8.82 -15.60 -11.68
CA THR A 198 -8.77 -17.06 -11.68
C THR A 198 -7.58 -17.56 -10.85
N GLU A 199 -6.40 -16.97 -11.04
CA GLU A 199 -5.20 -17.29 -10.26
C GLU A 199 -5.39 -17.08 -8.75
N GLN A 200 -6.03 -15.99 -8.36
CA GLN A 200 -6.36 -15.71 -6.95
C GLN A 200 -7.29 -16.76 -6.33
N ARG A 201 -8.12 -17.47 -7.12
CA ARG A 201 -8.94 -18.57 -6.58
C ARG A 201 -8.09 -19.80 -6.26
N ASP A 202 -7.07 -20.08 -7.06
CA ASP A 202 -6.24 -21.27 -6.93
C ASP A 202 -5.03 -21.10 -6.01
N ASN A 203 -4.64 -19.86 -5.71
CA ASN A 203 -3.62 -19.51 -4.73
C ASN A 203 -4.00 -18.17 -4.08
N PRO A 204 -4.92 -18.18 -3.10
CA PRO A 204 -5.42 -16.96 -2.51
C PRO A 204 -4.30 -16.14 -1.86
N PRO A 205 -4.38 -14.79 -1.96
CA PRO A 205 -3.39 -13.93 -1.35
C PRO A 205 -3.36 -14.10 0.17
N PRO A 206 -2.27 -13.69 0.84
CA PRO A 206 -2.21 -13.67 2.30
C PRO A 206 -3.35 -12.82 2.91
N PRO A 207 -3.90 -13.17 4.08
CA PRO A 207 -5.08 -12.52 4.65
C PRO A 207 -4.98 -11.02 4.88
N GLN A 208 -3.76 -10.50 5.06
CA GLN A 208 -3.58 -9.05 5.17
C GLN A 208 -3.90 -8.30 3.87
N PHE A 209 -3.95 -9.00 2.73
CA PHE A 209 -4.39 -8.46 1.45
C PHE A 209 -5.86 -8.78 1.13
N ASP A 210 -6.60 -9.39 2.07
CA ASP A 210 -8.04 -9.64 1.91
C ASP A 210 -8.79 -8.32 1.75
N GLY A 211 -9.73 -8.27 0.78
CA GLY A 211 -10.54 -7.09 0.50
C GLY A 211 -9.92 -6.10 -0.49
N LEU A 212 -8.68 -6.35 -0.95
CA LEU A 212 -8.10 -5.63 -2.08
C LEU A 212 -8.61 -6.22 -3.41
N SER A 213 -8.76 -5.37 -4.41
CA SER A 213 -9.20 -5.82 -5.73
C SER A 213 -8.11 -6.60 -6.47
N ALA A 214 -8.49 -7.35 -7.51
CA ALA A 214 -7.53 -7.98 -8.40
C ALA A 214 -6.60 -6.96 -9.09
N LEU A 215 -7.10 -5.76 -9.37
CA LEU A 215 -6.31 -4.67 -9.95
C LEU A 215 -5.24 -4.18 -8.96
N ALA A 216 -5.61 -3.90 -7.72
CA ALA A 216 -4.66 -3.54 -6.67
C ALA A 216 -3.64 -4.66 -6.43
N MET A 217 -4.07 -5.92 -6.48
CA MET A 217 -3.15 -7.05 -6.33
C MET A 217 -2.10 -7.13 -7.44
N THR A 218 -2.49 -6.79 -8.66
CA THR A 218 -1.56 -6.71 -9.79
C THR A 218 -0.52 -5.62 -9.54
N LEU A 219 -0.97 -4.44 -9.10
CA LEU A 219 -0.08 -3.35 -8.71
C LEU A 219 0.89 -3.76 -7.58
N PHE A 220 0.40 -4.46 -6.55
CA PHE A 220 1.25 -4.94 -5.47
C PHE A 220 2.25 -6.01 -5.94
N LYS A 221 1.87 -6.92 -6.83
CA LYS A 221 2.79 -7.90 -7.42
C LYS A 221 3.95 -7.22 -8.16
N GLU A 222 3.67 -6.13 -8.87
CA GLU A 222 4.69 -5.32 -9.56
C GLU A 222 5.61 -4.57 -8.60
N LEU A 223 5.06 -3.82 -7.65
CA LEU A 223 5.84 -2.93 -6.77
C LEU A 223 6.53 -3.66 -5.61
N LEU A 224 5.87 -4.68 -5.05
CA LEU A 224 6.33 -5.43 -3.88
C LEU A 224 6.93 -6.78 -4.26
N HIS A 225 7.49 -6.91 -5.46
CA HIS A 225 8.22 -8.11 -5.85
C HIS A 225 9.42 -8.34 -4.90
N PRO A 226 9.57 -9.51 -4.26
CA PRO A 226 10.67 -9.76 -3.32
C PRO A 226 12.06 -9.61 -3.94
N GLU A 227 12.22 -10.00 -5.21
CA GLU A 227 13.44 -9.79 -5.98
C GLU A 227 13.51 -8.39 -6.62
N PRO A 228 14.54 -7.57 -6.33
CA PRO A 228 14.63 -6.18 -6.81
C PRO A 228 14.57 -6.04 -8.33
N LYS A 229 15.25 -6.93 -9.06
CA LYS A 229 15.37 -6.90 -10.53
C LYS A 229 14.07 -7.17 -11.28
N ARG A 230 13.06 -7.67 -10.57
CA ARG A 230 11.74 -7.99 -11.12
C ARG A 230 10.65 -7.01 -10.67
N ARG A 231 11.00 -5.99 -9.87
CA ARG A 231 10.04 -4.95 -9.48
C ARG A 231 9.75 -4.03 -10.67
N GLY A 232 8.50 -3.64 -10.82
CA GLY A 232 8.06 -2.65 -11.79
C GLY A 232 8.60 -1.25 -11.49
N ASN A 233 8.50 -0.36 -12.48
CA ASN A 233 8.89 1.04 -12.32
C ASN A 233 7.80 1.83 -11.57
N PRO A 234 8.14 2.93 -10.88
CA PRO A 234 7.15 3.80 -10.23
C PRO A 234 6.05 4.31 -11.17
N GLU A 235 6.37 4.50 -12.46
CA GLU A 235 5.43 4.95 -13.49
C GLU A 235 4.30 3.95 -13.74
N GLU A 236 4.51 2.66 -13.47
CA GLU A 236 3.48 1.62 -13.64
C GLU A 236 2.22 1.93 -12.86
N ILE A 237 2.33 2.61 -11.71
CA ILE A 237 1.19 3.07 -10.89
C ILE A 237 0.14 3.79 -11.74
N LEU A 238 0.57 4.59 -12.72
CA LEU A 238 -0.32 5.39 -13.56
C LEU A 238 -1.27 4.52 -14.39
N SER A 239 -0.84 3.34 -14.80
CA SER A 239 -1.63 2.36 -15.56
C SER A 239 -2.78 1.74 -14.73
N TYR A 240 -2.73 1.85 -13.40
CA TYR A 240 -3.73 1.30 -12.48
C TYR A 240 -4.69 2.37 -11.93
N LEU A 241 -4.49 3.65 -12.26
CA LEU A 241 -5.36 4.73 -11.81
C LEU A 241 -6.75 4.65 -12.44
N GLY A 242 -7.78 5.07 -11.70
CA GLY A 242 -9.17 5.09 -12.17
C GLY A 242 -9.90 3.74 -12.13
N GLY A 243 -9.20 2.64 -11.87
CA GLY A 243 -9.82 1.35 -11.59
C GLY A 243 -10.01 1.10 -10.09
N PRO A 244 -10.84 0.11 -9.69
CA PRO A 244 -11.14 -0.15 -8.28
C PRO A 244 -9.93 -0.77 -7.60
N TRP A 245 -9.43 -0.19 -6.51
CA TRP A 245 -8.32 -0.71 -5.71
C TRP A 245 -8.80 -1.47 -4.48
N LEU A 246 -9.88 -1.01 -3.86
CA LEU A 246 -10.62 -1.77 -2.89
C LEU A 246 -11.68 -2.60 -3.60
N MET A 247 -11.97 -3.78 -3.07
CA MET A 247 -13.23 -4.41 -3.42
C MET A 247 -14.32 -3.47 -2.89
N GLU A 248 -15.08 -2.84 -3.78
CA GLU A 248 -16.36 -2.22 -3.44
C GLU A 248 -17.20 -3.36 -2.88
N THR A 249 -17.08 -3.61 -1.58
CA THR A 249 -17.53 -4.89 -1.07
C THR A 249 -19.04 -4.91 -1.24
N GLU A 250 -19.56 -6.07 -1.62
CA GLU A 250 -20.93 -6.47 -1.33
C GLU A 250 -21.32 -6.14 0.12
N ARG A 251 -20.38 -5.92 1.04
CA ARG A 251 -20.59 -5.40 2.41
C ARG A 251 -20.87 -3.90 2.49
N GLU A 252 -20.20 -3.04 1.72
CA GLU A 252 -20.52 -1.61 1.62
C GLU A 252 -21.88 -1.43 0.93
N GLU A 253 -22.13 -2.19 -0.14
CA GLU A 253 -23.42 -2.24 -0.82
C GLU A 253 -24.52 -2.84 0.07
N LYS A 254 -24.25 -3.94 0.78
CA LYS A 254 -25.19 -4.54 1.74
C LYS A 254 -25.42 -3.65 2.95
N ARG A 255 -24.41 -2.93 3.44
CA ARG A 255 -24.57 -1.94 4.52
C ARG A 255 -25.44 -0.77 4.06
N LYS A 256 -25.17 -0.23 2.87
CA LYS A 256 -26.00 0.82 2.26
C LYS A 256 -27.43 0.33 1.99
N ALA A 257 -27.61 -0.93 1.55
CA ALA A 257 -28.91 -1.54 1.31
C ALA A 257 -29.69 -1.80 2.62
N GLU A 258 -29.03 -2.30 3.66
CA GLU A 258 -29.61 -2.52 5.00
C GLU A 258 -29.97 -1.20 5.69
N GLU A 259 -29.15 -0.16 5.51
CA GLU A 259 -29.45 1.20 5.99
C GLU A 259 -30.64 1.80 5.25
N ALA A 260 -30.69 1.68 3.91
CA ALA A 260 -31.81 2.13 3.09
C ALA A 260 -33.13 1.37 3.40
N GLU A 261 -33.07 0.07 3.68
CA GLU A 261 -34.24 -0.72 4.07
C GLU A 261 -34.77 -0.34 5.46
N LYS A 262 -33.88 -0.08 6.42
CA LYS A 262 -34.27 0.45 7.75
C LYS A 262 -34.90 1.83 7.66
N GLU A 263 -34.37 2.72 6.81
CA GLU A 263 -34.94 4.04 6.53
C GLU A 263 -36.36 3.90 5.94
N ALA A 264 -36.52 3.06 4.91
CA ALA A 264 -37.80 2.80 4.26
C ALA A 264 -38.83 2.18 5.22
N ARG A 265 -38.40 1.30 6.13
CA ARG A 265 -39.30 0.71 7.15
C ARG A 265 -39.78 1.74 8.17
N LYS A 266 -38.89 2.61 8.66
CA LYS A 266 -39.26 3.72 9.56
C LYS A 266 -40.27 4.66 8.92
N ILE A 267 -40.10 4.99 7.63
CA ILE A 267 -41.04 5.84 6.89
C ILE A 267 -42.42 5.19 6.78
N ARG A 268 -42.49 3.87 6.52
CA ARG A 268 -43.76 3.12 6.44
C ARG A 268 -44.47 3.04 7.79
N GLU A 269 -43.73 2.77 8.86
CA GLU A 269 -44.27 2.72 10.22
C GLU A 269 -44.75 4.11 10.69
N ALA A 270 -43.99 5.18 10.41
CA ALA A 270 -44.40 6.55 10.72
C ALA A 270 -45.63 7.01 9.90
N GLY A 271 -45.70 6.62 8.63
CA GLY A 271 -46.86 6.88 7.76
C GLY A 271 -48.13 6.15 8.22
N GLY A 272 -47.99 4.91 8.69
CA GLY A 272 -49.09 4.11 9.24
C GLY A 272 -49.68 4.71 10.52
N VAL A 273 -48.82 5.21 11.43
CA VAL A 273 -49.27 5.87 12.67
C VAL A 273 -50.04 7.16 12.37
N THR A 274 -49.64 7.93 11.35
CA THR A 274 -50.40 9.13 10.95
C THR A 274 -51.75 8.81 10.31
N GLU A 275 -51.86 7.73 9.52
CA GLU A 275 -53.14 7.32 8.94
C GLU A 275 -54.11 6.72 9.98
N GLU A 276 -53.59 6.04 10.99
CA GLU A 276 -54.36 5.46 12.09
C GLU A 276 -54.91 6.56 13.02
N ILE A 277 -54.10 7.58 13.35
CA ILE A 277 -54.55 8.77 14.11
C ILE A 277 -55.61 9.58 13.32
N ILE A 278 -55.49 9.68 11.99
CA ILE A 278 -56.49 10.37 11.15
C ILE A 278 -57.81 9.57 11.07
N ARG A 279 -57.75 8.23 11.13
CA ARG A 279 -58.93 7.37 11.16
C ARG A 279 -59.65 7.40 12.51
N GLU A 280 -58.93 7.39 13.62
CA GLU A 280 -59.53 7.48 14.96
C GLU A 280 -60.09 8.87 15.27
N GLY A 281 -59.50 9.94 14.73
CA GLY A 281 -59.97 11.32 14.93
C GLY A 281 -61.25 11.72 14.18
N ARG A 282 -61.79 10.88 13.28
CA ARG A 282 -63.06 11.12 12.56
C ARG A 282 -64.26 10.41 13.17
N GLY A 283 -64.07 9.70 14.27
CA GLY A 283 -65.07 8.85 14.90
C GLY A 283 -65.75 9.43 16.13
N GLU A 284 -65.73 10.75 16.39
CA GLU A 284 -66.47 11.32 17.52
C GLU A 284 -66.76 12.83 17.31
N ARG A 285 -67.86 13.13 16.62
CA ARG A 285 -68.83 14.19 16.97
C ARG A 285 -69.98 14.26 15.97
#